data_AF-A0A3D2XV18-F1
#
_entry.id   AF-A0A3D2XV18-F1
#
_cell.length_a   1.000
_cell.length_b   1.000
_cell.length_c   1.000
_cell.angle_alpha   90.00
_cell.angle_beta   90.00
_cell.angle_gamma   90.00
#
_symmetry.space_group_name_H-M   'P 1'
#
loop_
_entity.id
_entity.type
_entity.pdbx_description
1 polymer ?
#
loop_
_entity_poly.entity_id
_entity_poly.type
_entity_poly.pdbx_seq_one_letter_code
_entity_poly.pdbx_strand_id
1 'polypeptide(L)' 'MITQDIKKALAGYFASMQKNITLVLQTGEHSKRDELKQFLSDVAGVSDKIQLEERDTNGVLRS' A
#
# COMPACT_ATOMS: atom_id res chain seq x y z
N MET A 1 4.28 -8.83 -8.45
CA MET A 1 3.34 -8.08 -9.32
C MET A 1 1.92 -8.57 -9.07
N ILE A 2 0.96 -7.65 -8.92
CA ILE A 2 -0.45 -7.99 -8.72
C ILE A 2 -1.09 -8.34 -10.08
N THR A 3 -1.75 -9.50 -10.16
CA THR A 3 -2.49 -9.91 -11.36
C THR A 3 -3.76 -9.06 -11.56
N GLN A 4 -4.24 -8.95 -12.80
CA GLN A 4 -5.42 -8.14 -13.10
C GLN A 4 -6.67 -8.57 -12.31
N ASP A 5 -6.84 -9.86 -12.04
CA ASP A 5 -7.97 -10.37 -11.24
C ASP A 5 -7.94 -9.82 -9.81
N ILE A 6 -6.76 -9.75 -9.19
CA ILE A 6 -6.59 -9.18 -7.85
C ILE A 6 -6.87 -7.66 -7.90
N LYS A 7 -6.43 -6.95 -8.95
CA LYS A 7 -6.76 -5.52 -9.12
C LYS A 7 -8.27 -5.29 -9.22
N LYS A 8 -8.99 -6.13 -9.96
CA LYS A 8 -10.47 -6.05 -10.07
C LYS A 8 -11.16 -6.35 -8.75
N ALA A 9 -10.72 -7.39 -8.03
CA ALA A 9 -11.27 -7.71 -6.72
C ALA A 9 -11.03 -6.56 -5.72
N LEU A 10 -9.81 -6.02 -5.67
CA LEU A 10 -9.45 -4.86 -4.85
C LEU A 10 -10.29 -3.64 -5.19
N ALA A 11 -10.52 -3.33 -6.47
CA ALA A 11 -11.40 -2.24 -6.89
C ALA A 11 -12.83 -2.42 -6.35
N GLY A 12 -13.35 -3.64 -6.39
CA GLY A 12 -14.66 -3.96 -5.80
C GLY A 12 -14.72 -3.75 -4.28
N TYR A 13 -13.66 -4.13 -3.56
CA TYR A 13 -13.55 -3.86 -2.12
C TYR A 13 -13.35 -2.37 -1.81
N PHE A 14 -12.61 -1.65 -2.65
CA PHE A 14 -12.39 -0.20 -2.49
C PHE A 14 -13.61 0.63 -2.90
N ALA A 15 -14.52 0.10 -3.71
CA ALA A 15 -15.76 0.78 -4.08
C ALA A 15 -16.68 1.04 -2.86
N SER A 16 -16.68 0.16 -1.87
CA SER A 16 -17.43 0.35 -0.62
C SER A 16 -16.66 1.21 0.42
N MET A 17 -15.41 1.58 0.13
CA MET A 17 -14.55 2.30 1.05
C MET A 17 -15.02 3.74 1.15
N GLN A 18 -15.40 4.18 2.35
CA GLN A 18 -15.91 5.53 2.60
C GLN A 18 -14.83 6.49 3.13
N LYS A 19 -13.74 5.95 3.67
CA LYS A 19 -12.65 6.71 4.28
C LYS A 19 -11.37 6.59 3.45
N ASN A 20 -10.54 7.62 3.51
CA ASN A 20 -9.22 7.58 2.90
C ASN A 20 -8.30 6.71 3.76
N ILE A 21 -7.52 5.84 3.13
CA ILE A 21 -6.56 4.97 3.78
C ILE A 21 -5.15 5.38 3.35
N THR A 22 -4.28 5.59 4.32
CA THR A 22 -2.87 5.87 4.08
C THR A 22 -2.06 4.62 4.43
N LEU A 23 -1.47 3.99 3.42
CA LEU A 23 -0.51 2.92 3.54
C LEU A 23 0.86 3.54 3.84
N VAL A 24 1.34 3.36 5.06
CA VAL A 24 2.64 3.88 5.49
C VAL A 24 3.69 2.79 5.33
N LEU A 25 4.65 3.00 4.43
CA LEU A 25 5.81 2.14 4.24
C LEU A 25 6.98 2.65 5.07
N GLN A 26 7.52 1.80 5.93
CA GLN A 26 8.67 2.16 6.75
C GLN A 26 9.95 2.27 5.91
N THR A 27 10.71 3.35 6.13
CA THR A 27 12.04 3.54 5.55
C THR A 27 13.05 2.68 6.30
N GLY A 28 13.27 1.46 5.81
CA GLY A 28 14.34 0.57 6.26
C GLY A 28 15.11 0.01 5.09
N GLU A 29 16.35 -0.41 5.32
CA GLU A 29 17.11 -1.18 4.34
C GLU A 29 16.64 -2.64 4.38
N HIS A 30 15.80 -2.99 3.41
CA HIS A 30 15.46 -4.38 3.14
C HIS A 30 15.59 -4.64 1.64
N SER A 31 16.23 -5.75 1.27
CA SER A 31 16.49 -6.14 -0.11
C SER A 31 15.23 -6.33 -0.96
N LYS A 32 14.06 -6.47 -0.32
CA LYS A 32 12.74 -6.58 -0.99
C LYS A 32 11.87 -5.32 -0.84
N ARG A 33 12.42 -4.21 -0.34
CA ARG A 33 11.65 -2.96 -0.16
C ARG A 33 11.12 -2.44 -1.48
N ASP A 34 11.94 -2.44 -2.54
CA ASP A 34 11.52 -1.96 -3.85
C ASP A 34 10.37 -2.79 -4.42
N GLU A 35 10.42 -4.12 -4.25
CA GLU A 35 9.33 -5.01 -4.64
C GLU A 35 8.04 -4.73 -3.85
N LEU A 36 8.17 -4.50 -2.53
CA LEU A 36 7.03 -4.17 -1.68
C LEU A 36 6.44 -2.80 -2.00
N LYS A 37 7.29 -1.80 -2.26
CA LYS A 37 6.87 -0.46 -2.69
C LYS A 37 6.13 -0.53 -4.01
N GLN A 38 6.64 -1.29 -4.97
CA GLN A 38 5.98 -1.47 -6.26
C GLN A 38 4.63 -2.18 -6.11
N PHE A 39 4.54 -3.17 -5.23
CA PHE A 39 3.29 -3.84 -4.89
C PHE A 39 2.27 -2.88 -4.25
N LEU A 40 2.67 -2.08 -3.26
CA LEU A 40 1.78 -1.15 -2.59
C LEU A 40 1.34 0.00 -3.51
N SER A 41 2.24 0.49 -4.38
CA SER A 41 1.89 1.45 -5.43
C SER A 41 0.89 0.86 -6.43
N ASP A 42 1.06 -0.40 -6.81
CA ASP A 42 0.10 -1.13 -7.65
C ASP A 42 -1.29 -1.20 -7.01
N VAL A 43 -1.38 -1.33 -5.67
CA VAL A 43 -2.64 -1.32 -4.91
C VAL A 43 -3.22 0.08 -4.80
N ALA A 44 -2.39 1.08 -4.47
CA ALA A 44 -2.82 2.47 -4.36
C ALA A 44 -3.36 3.00 -5.69
N GLY A 45 -2.77 2.59 -6.82
CA GLY A 45 -3.28 2.92 -8.16
C GLY A 45 -4.64 2.32 -8.52
N VAL A 46 -5.19 1.40 -7.71
CA VAL A 46 -6.54 0.84 -7.94
C VAL A 46 -7.64 1.76 -7.42
N SER A 47 -7.34 2.66 -6.47
CA SER A 47 -8.35 3.55 -5.88
C SER A 47 -7.75 4.88 -5.43
N ASP A 48 -8.40 5.99 -5.82
CA ASP A 48 -8.01 7.34 -5.40
C ASP A 48 -8.09 7.58 -3.89
N LYS A 49 -8.74 6.68 -3.14
CA LYS A 49 -8.86 6.74 -1.69
C LYS A 49 -7.67 6.15 -0.95
N ILE A 50 -6.73 5.54 -1.66
CA ILE A 50 -5.56 4.90 -1.08
C ILE A 50 -4.32 5.74 -1.40
N GLN A 51 -3.64 6.17 -0.36
CA GLN A 51 -2.41 6.93 -0.47
C GLN A 51 -1.27 6.10 0.06
N LEU A 52 -0.14 6.11 -0.64
CA LEU A 52 1.09 5.52 -0.16
C LEU A 52 2.00 6.63 0.40
N GLU A 53 2.32 6.56 1.69
CA GLU A 53 3.32 7.41 2.32
C GLU A 53 4.54 6.58 2.72
N GLU A 54 5.73 7.12 2.56
CA GLU A 54 6.94 6.55 3.14
C GLU A 54 7.28 7.32 4.40
N ARG A 55 7.29 6.65 5.56
CA ARG A 55 7.56 7.29 6.85
C ARG A 55 8.49 6.44 7.70
N ASP A 56 9.59 7.04 8.13
CA ASP A 56 10.42 6.47 9.17
C ASP A 56 9.68 6.55 10.51
N THR A 57 9.27 5.41 11.04
CA THR A 57 8.61 5.38 12.36
C THR A 57 9.59 5.10 13.50
N ASN A 58 10.90 5.26 13.25
CA ASN A 58 11.99 5.32 14.23
C ASN A 58 11.93 4.25 15.32
N GLY A 59 11.52 3.03 14.96
CA GLY A 59 11.43 1.88 15.87
C GLY A 59 10.24 1.86 16.84
N VAL A 60 9.32 2.83 16.79
CA VAL A 60 8.22 2.99 17.78
C VAL A 60 7.11 1.94 17.61
N LEU A 61 7.00 1.30 16.45
CA LEU A 61 5.90 0.37 16.11
C LEU A 61 6.09 -1.06 16.64
N ARG A 62 7.16 -1.33 17.40
CA ARG A 62 7.39 -2.64 18.04
C ARG A 62 7.22 -2.47 19.54
N SER A 63 6.07 -2.92 20.05
CA SER A 63 5.83 -3.18 21.47
C SER A 63 6.57 -4.42 21.94
#